data_AF-A0A7C4JQW2-F1
#
_entry.id   AF-A0A7C4JQW2-F1
#
_cell.length_a   1.000
_cell.length_b   1.000
_cell.length_c   1.000
_cell.angle_alpha   90.00
_cell.angle_beta   90.00
_cell.angle_gamma   90.00
#
_symmetry.space_group_name_H-M   'P 1'
#
loop_
_entity.id
_entity.type
_entity.pdbx_description
1 polymer ?
#
loop_
_entity_poly.entity_id
_entity_poly.type
_entity_poly.pdbx_seq_one_letter_code
_entity_poly.pdbx_strand_id
1 'polypeptide(L)'
;MFYFLGIDIAGSKNTWVVALKNEDKLLKLCPLLSLEIPSSPSYIEDFSLIINFCKKNKVLAVSIDAPLSFSFKDKKGLRISDKALKELLPKKARSWVVSYHTLMAVPIRALLLSEALSPFCGTIIETHPRASFYFCLPENKKELAFIYKKSLPEDEKNFLIEWLKEKFNLSIDFEFNLTEGILDAIMCALACYFYHRMPEKLIFLPGEEALKGFGPFVVISF
;
A
#
# COMPACT_ATOMS: atom_id res chain seq x y z
N MET A 1 -0.50 -20.81 -7.53
CA MET A 1 -1.39 -19.97 -6.71
C MET A 1 -0.53 -19.02 -5.88
N PHE A 2 -0.83 -17.71 -5.88
CA PHE A 2 0.08 -16.69 -5.36
C PHE A 2 -0.61 -15.68 -4.45
N TYR A 3 0.16 -15.14 -3.50
CA TYR A 3 -0.22 -14.02 -2.64
C TYR A 3 0.35 -12.69 -3.15
N PHE A 4 -0.37 -11.62 -2.87
CA PHE A 4 0.01 -10.23 -3.04
C PHE A 4 -0.07 -9.55 -1.68
N LEU A 5 1.03 -8.98 -1.19
CA LEU A 5 1.05 -8.32 0.11
C LEU A 5 1.04 -6.81 -0.05
N GLY A 6 0.27 -6.15 0.80
CA GLY A 6 0.28 -4.71 0.98
C GLY A 6 0.71 -4.36 2.40
N ILE A 7 1.65 -3.43 2.50
CA ILE A 7 2.27 -3.03 3.76
C ILE A 7 2.15 -1.51 3.90
N ASP A 8 1.31 -1.05 4.83
CA ASP A 8 1.36 0.32 5.35
C ASP A 8 2.40 0.35 6.47
N ILE A 9 3.61 0.84 6.18
CA ILE A 9 4.74 0.78 7.10
C ILE A 9 4.87 2.08 7.88
N ALA A 10 5.00 1.96 9.20
CA ALA A 10 5.14 3.09 10.10
C ALA A 10 6.45 3.00 10.90
N GLY A 11 6.57 3.85 11.94
CA GLY A 11 7.63 3.78 12.94
C GLY A 11 7.57 2.49 13.77
N SER A 12 8.03 2.50 15.02
CA SER A 12 8.10 1.29 15.86
C SER A 12 6.77 0.54 16.06
N LYS A 13 5.65 1.23 15.89
CA LYS A 13 4.28 0.70 15.99
C LYS A 13 3.48 1.09 14.75
N ASN A 14 2.31 0.47 14.59
CA ASN A 14 1.33 0.83 13.55
C ASN A 14 1.72 0.41 12.12
N THR A 15 2.48 -0.66 11.93
CA THR A 15 2.68 -1.26 10.60
C THR A 15 1.54 -2.23 10.31
N TRP A 16 0.77 -2.01 9.24
CA TRP A 16 -0.39 -2.84 8.89
C TRP A 16 -0.10 -3.65 7.63
N VAL A 17 -0.47 -4.93 7.65
CA VAL A 17 -0.18 -5.86 6.55
C VAL A 17 -1.39 -6.69 6.18
N VAL A 18 -1.73 -6.63 4.90
CA VAL A 18 -2.84 -7.37 4.31
C VAL A 18 -2.33 -8.29 3.21
N ALA A 19 -2.91 -9.49 3.15
CA ALA A 19 -2.67 -10.45 2.09
C ALA A 19 -3.89 -10.60 1.19
N LEU A 20 -3.69 -10.41 -0.12
CA LEU A 20 -4.63 -10.79 -1.15
C LEU A 20 -4.17 -12.08 -1.82
N LYS A 21 -5.12 -12.93 -2.20
CA LYS A 21 -4.87 -14.25 -2.75
C LYS A 21 -5.68 -14.40 -4.03
N ASN A 22 -5.03 -14.78 -5.13
CA ASN A 22 -5.70 -14.97 -6.42
C ASN A 22 -6.05 -16.46 -6.61
N GLU A 23 -7.35 -16.80 -6.47
CA GLU A 23 -7.97 -18.12 -6.68
C GLU A 23 -8.92 -18.04 -7.86
N ASP A 24 -8.75 -18.88 -8.89
CA ASP A 24 -9.76 -19.07 -9.95
C ASP A 24 -10.31 -17.78 -10.58
N LYS A 25 -9.42 -16.80 -10.81
CA LYS A 25 -9.73 -15.45 -11.34
C LYS A 25 -10.47 -14.51 -10.37
N LEU A 26 -10.65 -14.92 -9.12
CA LEU A 26 -11.17 -14.12 -8.02
C LEU A 26 -9.99 -13.61 -7.16
N LEU A 27 -10.00 -12.32 -6.85
CA LEU A 27 -9.06 -11.73 -5.88
C LEU A 27 -9.71 -11.75 -4.51
N LYS A 28 -9.11 -12.47 -3.55
CA LYS A 28 -9.68 -12.66 -2.22
C LYS A 28 -8.84 -11.98 -1.14
N LEU A 29 -9.50 -11.22 -0.26
CA LEU A 29 -8.91 -10.75 0.99
C LEU A 29 -8.75 -11.93 1.95
N CYS A 30 -7.59 -12.06 2.59
CA CYS A 30 -7.33 -13.16 3.51
C CYS A 30 -7.35 -12.71 4.99
N PRO A 31 -7.97 -13.47 5.90
CA PRO A 31 -7.94 -13.22 7.35
C PRO A 31 -6.61 -13.73 7.94
N LEU A 32 -5.51 -13.12 7.52
CA LEU A 32 -4.13 -13.45 7.91
C LEU A 32 -3.40 -12.16 8.28
N LEU A 33 -2.26 -12.27 8.97
CA LEU A 33 -1.41 -11.14 9.32
C LEU A 33 -2.21 -10.13 10.18
N SER A 34 -2.33 -8.86 9.75
CA SER A 34 -3.11 -7.88 10.52
C SER A 34 -4.61 -8.22 10.63
N LEU A 35 -5.10 -9.17 9.83
CA LEU A 35 -6.48 -9.66 9.86
C LEU A 35 -6.59 -11.08 10.44
N GLU A 36 -5.60 -11.56 11.20
CA GLU A 36 -5.69 -12.86 11.89
C GLU A 36 -6.89 -12.92 12.85
N ILE A 37 -7.22 -11.80 13.50
CA ILE A 37 -8.45 -11.61 14.26
C ILE A 37 -9.28 -10.52 13.57
N PRO A 38 -10.16 -10.86 12.61
CA PRO A 38 -10.85 -9.87 11.78
C PRO A 38 -11.69 -8.85 12.56
N SER A 39 -12.32 -9.27 13.66
CA SER A 39 -13.11 -8.39 14.53
C SER A 39 -12.27 -7.39 15.33
N SER A 40 -10.98 -7.67 15.50
CA SER A 40 -10.02 -6.80 16.19
C SER A 40 -8.65 -6.83 15.47
N PRO A 41 -8.54 -6.21 14.28
CA PRO A 41 -7.30 -6.19 13.52
C PRO A 41 -6.15 -5.55 14.31
N SER A 42 -4.95 -6.07 14.13
CA SER A 42 -3.77 -5.63 14.85
C SER A 42 -2.62 -5.24 13.93
N TYR A 43 -1.86 -4.23 14.32
CA TYR A 43 -0.62 -3.89 13.63
C TYR A 43 0.48 -4.90 13.97
N ILE A 44 1.41 -5.08 13.04
CA ILE A 44 2.57 -5.94 13.18
C ILE A 44 3.74 -5.13 13.74
N GLU A 45 4.23 -5.52 14.92
CA GLU A 45 5.46 -4.97 15.49
C GLU A 45 6.70 -5.75 15.01
N ASP A 46 6.60 -7.06 14.90
CA ASP A 46 7.70 -7.95 14.53
C ASP A 46 7.67 -8.33 13.04
N PHE A 47 8.63 -7.78 12.28
CA PHE A 47 8.79 -8.09 10.85
C PHE A 47 9.13 -9.55 10.58
N SER A 48 9.58 -10.32 11.57
CA SER A 48 9.81 -11.76 11.41
C SER A 48 8.52 -12.49 10.97
N LEU A 49 7.34 -11.99 11.38
CA LEU A 49 6.04 -12.54 10.97
C LEU A 49 5.82 -12.39 9.45
N ILE A 50 6.14 -11.22 8.89
CA ILE A 50 6.01 -10.92 7.45
C ILE A 50 7.01 -11.76 6.65
N ILE A 51 8.25 -11.83 7.13
CA ILE A 51 9.33 -12.61 6.48
C ILE A 51 8.98 -14.10 6.49
N ASN A 52 8.52 -14.63 7.63
CA ASN A 52 8.11 -16.03 7.77
C ASN A 52 6.90 -16.36 6.90
N PHE A 53 5.97 -15.41 6.75
CA PHE A 53 4.87 -15.56 5.81
C PHE A 53 5.38 -15.74 4.37
N CYS A 54 6.31 -14.88 3.93
CA CYS A 54 6.89 -14.97 2.58
C CYS A 54 7.72 -16.24 2.37
N LYS A 55 8.42 -16.73 3.41
CA LYS A 55 9.15 -18.01 3.35
C LYS A 55 8.23 -19.22 3.17
N LYS A 56 7.06 -19.20 3.80
CA LYS A 56 6.11 -20.33 3.81
C LYS A 56 5.13 -20.32 2.65
N ASN A 57 4.93 -19.18 2.01
CA ASN A 57 3.91 -18.98 0.99
C ASN A 57 4.51 -18.46 -0.31
N LYS A 58 3.88 -18.79 -1.45
CA LYS A 58 4.27 -18.24 -2.75
C LYS A 58 3.79 -16.79 -2.87
N VAL A 59 4.60 -15.83 -2.44
CA VAL A 59 4.32 -14.40 -2.57
C VAL A 59 4.84 -13.89 -3.91
N LEU A 60 3.94 -13.50 -4.80
CA LEU A 60 4.34 -12.97 -6.11
C LEU A 60 4.84 -11.54 -6.01
N ALA A 61 4.16 -10.70 -5.21
CA ALA A 61 4.52 -9.31 -5.07
C ALA A 61 4.20 -8.71 -3.70
N VAL A 62 4.97 -7.69 -3.33
CA VAL A 62 4.80 -6.88 -2.12
C VAL A 62 4.78 -5.42 -2.53
N SER A 63 3.80 -4.65 -2.04
CA SER A 63 3.77 -3.20 -2.15
C SER A 63 3.93 -2.57 -0.77
N ILE A 64 4.73 -1.52 -0.67
CA ILE A 64 5.02 -0.84 0.60
C ILE A 64 4.71 0.65 0.50
N ASP A 65 3.99 1.21 1.49
CA ASP A 65 3.78 2.66 1.67
C ASP A 65 5.01 3.31 2.31
N ALA A 66 6.09 3.41 1.55
CA ALA A 66 7.27 4.18 1.91
C ALA A 66 8.20 4.35 0.71
N PRO A 67 9.01 5.41 0.69
CA PRO A 67 10.12 5.51 -0.26
C PRO A 67 11.02 4.29 -0.20
N LEU A 68 11.07 3.54 -1.31
CA LEU A 68 11.95 2.38 -1.49
C LEU A 68 13.14 2.70 -2.39
N SER A 69 13.10 3.83 -3.09
CA SER A 69 14.19 4.33 -3.91
C SER A 69 14.70 5.67 -3.38
N PHE A 70 16.01 5.90 -3.47
CA PHE A 70 16.69 7.07 -2.92
C PHE A 70 17.54 7.74 -4.02
N SER A 71 17.40 9.07 -4.12
CA SER A 71 18.21 9.88 -5.03
C SER A 71 19.52 10.26 -4.36
N PHE A 72 20.64 10.07 -5.07
CA PHE A 72 21.94 10.59 -4.63
C PHE A 72 22.14 12.07 -4.99
N LYS A 73 21.30 12.62 -5.87
CA LYS A 73 21.42 14.00 -6.36
C LYS A 73 20.56 14.97 -5.55
N ASP A 74 19.37 14.56 -5.11
CA ASP A 74 18.45 15.43 -4.37
C ASP A 74 18.82 15.52 -2.88
N LYS A 75 19.39 16.66 -2.48
CA LYS A 75 19.79 16.94 -1.08
C LYS A 75 18.59 17.16 -0.13
N LYS A 76 17.38 17.37 -0.64
CA LYS A 76 16.17 17.61 0.16
C LYS A 76 15.36 16.33 0.37
N GLY A 77 15.69 15.27 -0.37
CA GLY A 77 15.06 13.97 -0.32
C GLY A 77 13.68 13.91 -0.97
N LEU A 78 13.41 14.81 -1.92
CA LEU A 78 12.16 14.85 -2.68
C LEU A 78 12.43 14.48 -4.14
N ARG A 79 12.15 13.24 -4.51
CA ARG A 79 12.47 12.65 -5.82
C ARG A 79 11.62 13.25 -6.92
N ILE A 80 12.02 13.04 -8.17
CA ILE A 80 11.19 13.41 -9.34
C ILE A 80 9.82 12.74 -9.28
N SER A 81 9.74 11.48 -8.85
CA SER A 81 8.47 10.76 -8.64
C SER A 81 7.58 11.43 -7.59
N ASP A 82 8.15 11.87 -6.46
CA ASP A 82 7.42 12.59 -5.41
C ASP A 82 6.85 13.93 -5.92
N LYS A 83 7.66 14.66 -6.70
CA LYS A 83 7.25 15.92 -7.34
C LYS A 83 6.12 15.68 -8.34
N ALA A 84 6.23 14.64 -9.16
CA ALA A 84 5.20 14.27 -10.12
C ALA A 84 3.87 13.92 -9.42
N LEU A 85 3.91 13.13 -8.35
CA LEU A 85 2.68 12.81 -7.59
C LEU A 85 2.04 14.06 -6.97
N LYS A 86 2.84 15.00 -6.47
CA LYS A 86 2.32 16.29 -5.96
C LYS A 86 1.58 17.08 -7.04
N GLU A 87 2.04 17.06 -8.27
CA GLU A 87 1.37 17.79 -9.35
C GLU A 87 0.07 17.11 -9.80
N LEU A 88 -0.02 15.77 -9.69
CA LEU A 88 -1.26 15.03 -9.93
C LEU A 88 -2.32 15.24 -8.84
N LEU A 89 -1.90 15.54 -7.62
CA LEU A 89 -2.79 15.73 -6.47
C LEU A 89 -3.38 17.15 -6.43
N PRO A 90 -4.64 17.32 -5.95
CA PRO A 90 -5.20 18.64 -5.72
C PRO A 90 -4.36 19.40 -4.69
N LYS A 91 -4.38 20.74 -4.75
CA LYS A 91 -3.53 21.61 -3.90
C LYS A 91 -3.60 21.25 -2.40
N LYS A 92 -4.79 20.90 -1.91
CA LYS A 92 -5.02 20.49 -0.50
C LYS A 92 -4.40 19.14 -0.10
N ALA A 93 -4.05 18.29 -1.07
CA ALA A 93 -3.47 16.95 -0.87
C ALA A 93 -1.95 16.90 -1.10
N ARG A 94 -1.33 17.96 -1.63
CA ARG A 94 0.11 17.97 -1.94
C ARG A 94 1.01 17.75 -0.72
N SER A 95 0.50 18.01 0.49
CA SER A 95 1.19 17.77 1.75
C SER A 95 1.22 16.30 2.18
N TRP A 96 0.45 15.41 1.53
CA TRP A 96 0.51 13.97 1.78
C TRP A 96 1.85 13.38 1.36
N VAL A 97 2.40 13.89 0.25
CA VAL A 97 3.70 13.48 -0.26
C VAL A 97 4.79 14.30 0.44
N VAL A 98 5.62 13.62 1.22
CA VAL A 98 6.71 14.23 1.98
C VAL A 98 8.05 13.62 1.58
N SER A 99 9.15 14.33 1.82
CA SER A 99 10.48 13.79 1.51
C SER A 99 10.82 12.61 2.43
N TYR A 100 11.67 11.70 1.95
CA TYR A 100 12.15 10.59 2.79
C TYR A 100 12.96 11.07 4.01
N HIS A 101 13.52 12.29 3.97
CA HIS A 101 14.12 12.91 5.16
C HIS A 101 13.08 13.26 6.24
N THR A 102 11.89 13.71 5.85
CA THR A 102 10.79 14.03 6.80
C THR A 102 10.17 12.77 7.40
N LEU A 103 10.21 11.65 6.67
CA LEU A 103 9.67 10.36 7.12
C LEU A 103 10.57 9.64 8.15
N MET A 104 11.70 10.24 8.53
CA MET A 104 12.60 9.75 9.58
C MET A 104 13.02 8.29 9.36
N ALA A 105 12.63 7.38 10.28
CA ALA A 105 13.02 5.98 10.26
C ALA A 105 12.21 5.12 9.27
N VAL A 106 11.08 5.60 8.77
CA VAL A 106 10.17 4.80 7.93
C VAL A 106 10.85 4.30 6.65
N PRO A 107 11.57 5.13 5.86
CA PRO A 107 12.22 4.66 4.64
C PRO A 107 13.31 3.62 4.89
N ILE A 108 14.07 3.73 5.99
CA ILE A 108 15.09 2.74 6.35
C ILE A 108 14.44 1.42 6.79
N ARG A 109 13.36 1.47 7.57
CA ARG A 109 12.59 0.27 7.94
C ARG A 109 12.04 -0.44 6.69
N ALA A 110 11.50 0.32 5.74
CA ALA A 110 10.98 -0.18 4.48
C ALA A 110 12.08 -0.81 3.61
N LEU A 111 13.25 -0.18 3.53
CA LEU A 111 14.41 -0.69 2.82
C LEU A 111 14.89 -2.03 3.42
N LEU A 112 15.10 -2.08 4.74
CA LEU A 112 15.55 -3.30 5.42
C LEU A 112 14.54 -4.44 5.29
N LEU A 113 13.24 -4.14 5.39
CA LEU A 113 12.20 -5.13 5.14
C LEU A 113 12.25 -5.60 3.69
N SER A 114 12.39 -4.69 2.72
CA SER A 114 12.48 -5.04 1.30
C SER A 114 13.67 -5.95 1.00
N GLU A 115 14.85 -5.66 1.56
CA GLU A 115 16.02 -6.52 1.44
C GLU A 115 15.75 -7.92 2.01
N ALA A 116 15.13 -8.01 3.19
CA ALA A 116 14.80 -9.28 3.82
C ALA A 116 13.72 -10.09 3.08
N LEU A 117 12.80 -9.41 2.39
CA LEU A 117 11.74 -10.04 1.59
C LEU A 117 12.20 -10.44 0.19
N SER A 118 13.22 -9.78 -0.37
CA SER A 118 13.69 -9.98 -1.74
C SER A 118 14.03 -11.43 -2.11
N PRO A 119 14.54 -12.32 -1.22
CA PRO A 119 14.79 -13.71 -1.57
C PRO A 119 13.50 -14.58 -1.64
N PHE A 120 12.39 -14.09 -1.10
CA PHE A 120 11.17 -14.87 -0.86
C PHE A 120 9.93 -14.33 -1.58
N CYS A 121 10.05 -13.21 -2.29
CA CYS A 121 8.96 -12.66 -3.09
C CYS A 121 9.45 -12.30 -4.50
N GLY A 122 8.54 -12.35 -5.48
CA GLY A 122 8.90 -12.10 -6.88
C GLY A 122 9.19 -10.64 -7.20
N THR A 123 8.41 -9.71 -6.67
CA THR A 123 8.53 -8.28 -6.97
C THR A 123 8.22 -7.45 -5.73
N ILE A 124 8.97 -6.36 -5.54
CA ILE A 124 8.74 -5.36 -4.51
C ILE A 124 8.53 -4.03 -5.21
N ILE A 125 7.43 -3.35 -4.91
CA ILE A 125 7.11 -2.04 -5.45
C ILE A 125 6.80 -1.04 -4.35
N GLU A 126 6.97 0.24 -4.68
CA GLU A 126 6.58 1.36 -3.85
C GLU A 126 5.20 1.86 -4.29
N THR A 127 4.38 2.27 -3.33
CA THR A 127 3.09 2.92 -3.60
C THR A 127 2.77 4.01 -2.59
N HIS A 128 1.69 4.75 -2.86
CA HIS A 128 1.10 5.70 -1.93
C HIS A 128 -0.40 5.39 -1.81
N PRO A 129 -0.84 4.70 -0.74
CA PRO A 129 -2.20 4.16 -0.62
C PRO A 129 -3.24 5.25 -0.53
N ARG A 130 -2.97 6.33 0.23
CA ARG A 130 -3.87 7.49 0.30
C ARG A 130 -4.09 8.17 -1.05
N ALA A 131 -3.06 8.34 -1.87
CA ALA A 131 -3.19 8.93 -3.20
C ALA A 131 -3.98 7.99 -4.13
N SER A 132 -3.66 6.70 -4.10
CA SER A 132 -4.41 5.66 -4.82
C SER A 132 -5.89 5.64 -4.43
N PHE A 133 -6.18 5.76 -3.13
CA PHE A 133 -7.53 5.83 -2.60
C PHE A 133 -8.27 7.07 -3.12
N TYR A 134 -7.65 8.25 -3.04
CA TYR A 134 -8.22 9.49 -3.59
C TYR A 134 -8.54 9.40 -5.09
N PHE A 135 -7.64 8.82 -5.89
CA PHE A 135 -7.85 8.71 -7.34
C PHE A 135 -8.94 7.70 -7.71
N CYS A 136 -9.16 6.67 -6.89
CA CYS A 136 -10.17 5.64 -7.14
C CYS A 136 -11.57 5.98 -6.60
N LEU A 137 -11.64 6.90 -5.63
CA LEU A 137 -12.91 7.30 -5.01
C LEU A 137 -13.82 8.03 -6.01
N PRO A 138 -15.15 7.76 -5.97
CA PRO A 138 -16.14 8.59 -6.66
C PRO A 138 -16.02 10.07 -6.26
N GLU A 139 -16.33 10.99 -7.19
CA GLU A 139 -16.15 12.43 -6.98
C GLU A 139 -16.90 12.94 -5.72
N ASN A 140 -18.13 12.45 -5.49
CA ASN A 140 -18.94 12.79 -4.32
C ASN A 140 -18.42 12.20 -2.99
N LYS A 141 -17.43 11.30 -3.04
CA LYS A 141 -16.83 10.63 -1.88
C LYS A 141 -15.36 10.97 -1.67
N LYS A 142 -14.75 11.81 -2.53
CA LYS A 142 -13.33 12.19 -2.44
C LYS A 142 -12.91 12.81 -1.11
N GLU A 143 -13.82 13.43 -0.37
CA GLU A 143 -13.51 13.99 0.95
C GLU A 143 -13.08 12.92 1.97
N LEU A 144 -13.51 11.66 1.78
CA LEU A 144 -13.10 10.54 2.64
C LEU A 144 -11.58 10.39 2.70
N ALA A 145 -10.87 10.58 1.58
CA ALA A 145 -9.40 10.50 1.54
C ALA A 145 -8.70 11.55 2.43
N PHE A 146 -9.38 12.66 2.77
CA PHE A 146 -8.84 13.72 3.63
C PHE A 146 -9.09 13.44 5.12
N ILE A 147 -10.17 12.74 5.45
CA ILE A 147 -10.62 12.57 6.84
C ILE A 147 -10.32 11.19 7.44
N TYR A 148 -10.20 10.12 6.62
CA TYR A 148 -10.18 8.74 7.14
C TYR A 148 -9.03 8.44 8.13
N LYS A 149 -7.85 9.04 7.97
CA LYS A 149 -6.74 8.85 8.93
C LYS A 149 -6.94 9.57 10.27
N LYS A 150 -7.90 10.50 10.37
CA LYS A 150 -8.24 11.17 11.64
C LYS A 150 -9.33 10.41 12.37
N SER A 151 -10.38 10.09 11.63
CA SER A 151 -11.50 9.29 12.08
C SER A 151 -12.14 8.70 10.84
N LEU A 152 -12.25 7.38 10.80
CA LEU A 152 -13.03 6.70 9.78
C LEU A 152 -14.48 6.60 10.30
N PRO A 153 -15.44 7.34 9.71
CA PRO A 153 -16.81 7.36 10.20
C PRO A 153 -17.42 5.96 10.10
N GLU A 154 -18.13 5.52 11.14
CA GLU A 154 -18.70 4.17 11.21
C GLU A 154 -19.74 3.93 10.09
N ASP A 155 -20.50 4.98 9.76
CA ASP A 155 -21.47 5.00 8.66
C ASP A 155 -20.82 4.86 7.27
N GLU A 156 -19.54 5.24 7.15
CA GLU A 156 -18.78 5.12 5.90
C GLU A 156 -18.04 3.78 5.77
N LYS A 157 -17.83 3.03 6.87
CA LYS A 157 -17.13 1.73 6.82
C LYS A 157 -17.85 0.72 5.94
N ASN A 158 -19.17 0.59 6.09
CA ASN A 158 -19.98 -0.31 5.28
C ASN A 158 -19.92 0.07 3.80
N PHE A 159 -20.03 1.38 3.49
CA PHE A 159 -19.84 1.88 2.14
C PHE A 159 -18.47 1.51 1.57
N LEU A 160 -17.39 1.68 2.33
CA LEU A 160 -16.04 1.38 1.86
C LEU A 160 -15.81 -0.11 1.63
N ILE A 161 -16.34 -0.99 2.48
CA ILE A 161 -16.24 -2.44 2.31
C ILE A 161 -16.95 -2.85 1.01
N GLU A 162 -18.18 -2.38 0.78
CA GLU A 162 -18.91 -2.69 -0.46
C GLU A 162 -18.24 -2.04 -1.68
N TRP A 163 -17.76 -0.81 -1.57
CA TRP A 163 -16.99 -0.15 -2.63
C TRP A 163 -15.72 -0.92 -2.98
N LEU A 164 -14.99 -1.45 -2.00
CA LEU A 164 -13.80 -2.29 -2.25
C LEU A 164 -14.18 -3.57 -3.01
N LYS A 165 -15.28 -4.23 -2.62
CA LYS A 165 -15.80 -5.42 -3.29
C LYS A 165 -16.13 -5.11 -4.75
N GLU A 166 -16.91 -4.06 -5.00
CA GLU A 166 -17.40 -3.70 -6.33
C GLU A 166 -16.29 -3.12 -7.24
N LYS A 167 -15.57 -2.10 -6.79
CA LYS A 167 -14.58 -1.36 -7.60
C LYS A 167 -13.42 -2.25 -8.01
N PHE A 168 -12.99 -3.16 -7.15
CA PHE A 168 -11.81 -3.99 -7.36
C PHE A 168 -12.12 -5.46 -7.61
N ASN A 169 -13.40 -5.85 -7.65
CA ASN A 169 -13.84 -7.25 -7.71
C ASN A 169 -13.16 -8.09 -6.61
N LEU A 170 -13.13 -7.53 -5.39
CA LEU A 170 -12.47 -8.11 -4.23
C LEU A 170 -13.47 -8.98 -3.46
N SER A 171 -13.22 -10.27 -3.37
CA SER A 171 -13.97 -11.17 -2.49
C SER A 171 -13.54 -10.98 -1.04
N ILE A 172 -14.53 -10.70 -0.20
CA ILE A 172 -14.41 -10.55 1.24
C ILE A 172 -15.49 -11.43 1.86
N ASP A 173 -15.12 -12.64 2.25
CA ASP A 173 -16.06 -13.69 2.70
C ASP A 173 -16.16 -13.75 4.23
N PHE A 174 -15.75 -12.69 4.93
CA PHE A 174 -15.77 -12.59 6.38
C PHE A 174 -16.04 -11.15 6.83
N GLU A 175 -16.63 -11.00 8.01
CA GLU A 175 -16.80 -9.70 8.65
C GLU A 175 -15.49 -9.29 9.34
N PHE A 176 -15.14 -8.01 9.22
CA PHE A 176 -13.96 -7.46 9.86
C PHE A 176 -14.16 -5.99 10.21
N ASN A 177 -13.43 -5.50 11.19
CA ASN A 177 -13.43 -4.09 11.54
C ASN A 177 -12.48 -3.33 10.61
N LEU A 178 -13.01 -2.53 9.70
CA LEU A 178 -12.18 -1.70 8.83
C LEU A 178 -11.54 -0.56 9.63
N THR A 179 -10.20 -0.54 9.66
CA THR A 179 -9.39 0.58 10.17
C THR A 179 -8.70 1.30 9.01
N GLU A 180 -8.21 2.50 9.27
CA GLU A 180 -7.39 3.30 8.36
C GLU A 180 -6.13 2.56 7.89
N GLY A 181 -5.44 1.85 8.79
CA GLY A 181 -4.24 1.08 8.46
C GLY A 181 -4.56 -0.16 7.63
N ILE A 182 -5.68 -0.83 7.90
CA ILE A 182 -6.16 -1.93 7.05
C ILE A 182 -6.53 -1.41 5.66
N LEU A 183 -7.22 -0.27 5.56
CA LEU A 183 -7.55 0.34 4.28
C LEU A 183 -6.29 0.66 3.47
N ASP A 184 -5.29 1.30 4.09
CA ASP A 184 -4.03 1.61 3.41
C ASP A 184 -3.28 0.34 2.97
N ALA A 185 -3.24 -0.69 3.82
CA ALA A 185 -2.65 -1.97 3.47
C ALA A 185 -3.40 -2.70 2.34
N ILE A 186 -4.74 -2.62 2.29
CA ILE A 186 -5.54 -3.14 1.15
C ILE A 186 -5.17 -2.40 -0.14
N MET A 187 -5.13 -1.06 -0.11
CA MET A 187 -4.75 -0.27 -1.28
C MET A 187 -3.33 -0.60 -1.76
N CYS A 188 -2.40 -0.86 -0.83
CA CYS A 188 -1.07 -1.35 -1.18
C CYS A 188 -1.12 -2.71 -1.87
N ALA A 189 -1.87 -3.67 -1.33
CA ALA A 189 -1.95 -5.02 -1.90
C ALA A 189 -2.62 -5.01 -3.29
N LEU A 190 -3.58 -4.10 -3.51
CA LEU A 190 -4.19 -3.89 -4.82
C LEU A 190 -3.18 -3.31 -5.83
N ALA A 191 -2.30 -2.40 -5.41
CA ALA A 191 -1.29 -1.82 -6.30
C ALA A 191 -0.35 -2.89 -6.87
N CYS A 192 0.16 -3.81 -6.03
CA CYS A 192 1.01 -4.90 -6.53
C CYS A 192 0.23 -5.98 -7.29
N TYR A 193 -1.04 -6.21 -6.96
CA TYR A 193 -1.90 -7.03 -7.81
C TYR A 193 -2.03 -6.46 -9.23
N PHE A 194 -2.36 -5.17 -9.35
CA PHE A 194 -2.49 -4.52 -10.66
C PHE A 194 -1.18 -4.45 -11.41
N TYR A 195 -0.06 -4.26 -10.72
CA TYR A 195 1.27 -4.27 -11.34
C TYR A 195 1.51 -5.52 -12.20
N HIS A 196 1.06 -6.69 -11.73
CA HIS A 196 1.24 -7.95 -12.45
C HIS A 196 0.09 -8.32 -13.38
N ARG A 197 -1.13 -7.81 -13.14
CA ARG A 197 -2.34 -8.32 -13.82
C ARG A 197 -2.99 -7.31 -14.75
N MET A 198 -2.93 -6.03 -14.41
CA MET A 198 -3.59 -4.93 -15.11
C MET A 198 -2.75 -3.66 -14.94
N PRO A 199 -1.50 -3.61 -15.44
CA PRO A 199 -0.61 -2.46 -15.23
C PRO A 199 -1.18 -1.16 -15.81
N GLU A 200 -2.11 -1.23 -16.77
CA GLU A 200 -2.85 -0.07 -17.31
C GLU A 200 -3.70 0.68 -16.28
N LYS A 201 -3.99 0.05 -15.13
CA LYS A 201 -4.69 0.65 -13.98
C LYS A 201 -3.76 1.45 -13.06
N LEU A 202 -2.48 1.50 -13.38
CA LEU A 202 -1.45 2.17 -12.60
C LEU A 202 -0.87 3.35 -13.36
N ILE A 203 -0.61 4.43 -12.61
CA ILE A 203 0.28 5.50 -13.04
C ILE A 203 1.68 5.15 -12.53
N PHE A 204 2.60 4.94 -13.45
CA PHE A 204 4.03 4.78 -13.16
C PHE A 204 4.66 6.16 -13.00
N LEU A 205 5.14 6.46 -11.79
CA LEU A 205 5.78 7.74 -11.55
C LEU A 205 7.20 7.75 -12.12
N PRO A 206 7.65 8.88 -12.67
CA PRO A 206 8.95 8.98 -13.32
C PRO A 206 10.10 8.68 -12.35
N GLY A 207 11.02 7.83 -12.79
CA GLY A 207 12.28 7.54 -12.10
C GLY A 207 13.41 8.48 -12.50
N GLU A 208 14.46 8.52 -11.69
CA GLU A 208 15.74 9.15 -12.02
C GLU A 208 16.73 8.06 -12.52
N GLU A 209 17.67 8.41 -13.40
CA GLU A 209 18.65 7.44 -13.94
C GLU A 209 19.53 6.79 -12.86
N ALA A 210 19.78 7.48 -11.73
CA ALA A 210 20.68 7.05 -10.68
C ALA A 210 19.95 6.88 -9.33
N LEU A 211 18.97 5.98 -9.29
CA LEU A 211 18.28 5.57 -8.06
C LEU A 211 18.95 4.33 -7.45
N LYS A 212 19.06 4.30 -6.12
CA LYS A 212 19.35 3.08 -5.35
C LYS A 212 18.07 2.65 -4.62
N GLY A 213 17.76 1.36 -4.65
CA GLY A 213 16.65 0.80 -3.88
C GLY A 213 15.81 -0.21 -4.67
N PHE A 214 14.53 -0.31 -4.32
CA PHE A 214 13.61 -1.31 -4.87
C PHE A 214 12.47 -0.69 -5.67
N GLY A 215 12.15 -1.34 -6.78
CA GLY A 215 10.87 -1.23 -7.46
C GLY A 215 10.55 0.13 -8.09
N PRO A 216 9.57 0.16 -9.02
CA PRO A 216 8.94 1.39 -9.42
C PRO A 216 8.04 1.95 -8.31
N PHE A 217 7.85 3.27 -8.33
CA PHE A 217 6.82 3.94 -7.54
C PHE A 217 5.56 4.10 -8.41
N VAL A 218 4.47 3.47 -8.01
CA VAL A 218 3.19 3.48 -8.73
C VAL A 218 2.03 3.96 -7.85
N VAL A 219 0.98 4.48 -8.47
CA VAL A 219 -0.30 4.75 -7.81
C VAL A 219 -1.46 4.23 -8.66
N ILE A 220 -2.55 3.83 -8.03
CA ILE A 220 -3.74 3.34 -8.73
C ILE A 220 -4.58 4.54 -9.19
N SER A 221 -5.03 4.54 -10.45
CA SER A 221 -5.90 5.61 -10.98
C SER A 221 -6.75 5.10 -12.14
N PHE A 222 -8.02 4.79 -11.87
CA PHE A 222 -9.07 4.46 -12.84
C PHE A 222 -10.44 4.40 -12.15
#